data_AF-A0AAW8P0B0-F1
#
_entry.id   AF-A0AAW8P0B0-F1
#
_cell.length_a   1.000
_cell.length_b   1.000
_cell.length_c   1.000
_cell.angle_alpha   90.00
_cell.angle_beta   90.00
_cell.angle_gamma   90.00
#
_symmetry.space_group_name_H-M   'P 1'
#
loop_
_entity.id
_entity.type
_entity.pdbx_description
1 polymer ?
#
loop_
_entity_poly.entity_id
_entity_poly.type
_entity_poly.pdbx_seq_one_letter_code
_entity_poly.pdbx_strand_id
1 'polypeptide(L)'
;MDFLNVAAIVFFLLVWVALEPLMAMGWPRRNDSLSVDMVRIRAAWMREVLTRDNNFIGDAAILGHTINSASFFGSANLIVIVGLSGALFMEPNYGSGGGLIALFAAQDPAWFFQCKVLLIMATLLRGLSDFIWAVRQINYCLAAIGASPSRDEDRDIVSWTNALTLVLNPALRSFSVGVRSYYFTVAAAFWFIGPIPFIVATILSVGVLIWRQSWSDAAKGIMAIRRLLD
;
A
#
# COMPACT_ATOMS: atom_id res chain seq x y z
N MET A 1 20.69 0.84 -25.50
CA MET A 1 19.40 0.64 -24.81
C MET A 1 18.49 -0.09 -25.78
N ASP A 2 18.27 -1.38 -25.58
CA ASP A 2 17.33 -2.14 -26.41
C ASP A 2 15.92 -1.57 -26.27
N PHE A 3 15.20 -1.47 -27.38
CA PHE A 3 13.81 -1.00 -27.44
C PHE A 3 12.92 -1.67 -26.37
N LEU A 4 13.17 -2.97 -26.13
CA LEU A 4 12.43 -3.77 -25.14
C LEU A 4 12.62 -3.28 -23.69
N ASN A 5 13.81 -2.81 -23.31
CA ASN A 5 14.04 -2.26 -21.97
C ASN A 5 13.28 -0.95 -21.77
N VAL A 6 13.32 -0.07 -22.77
CA VAL A 6 12.57 1.20 -22.72
C VAL A 6 11.08 0.93 -22.65
N ALA A 7 10.56 0.03 -23.47
CA ALA A 7 9.16 -0.39 -23.45
C ALA A 7 8.76 -0.98 -22.07
N ALA A 8 9.62 -1.81 -21.47
CA ALA A 8 9.36 -2.41 -20.16
C ALA A 8 9.30 -1.35 -19.04
N ILE A 9 10.22 -0.39 -19.02
CA ILE A 9 10.21 0.72 -18.05
C ILE A 9 8.95 1.56 -18.21
N VAL A 10 8.63 1.97 -19.45
CA VAL A 10 7.45 2.80 -19.72
C VAL A 10 6.18 2.06 -19.31
N PHE A 11 6.06 0.78 -19.65
CA PHE A 11 4.96 -0.08 -19.21
C PHE A 11 4.86 -0.14 -17.68
N PHE A 12 5.96 -0.41 -16.99
CA PHE A 12 5.99 -0.45 -15.52
C PHE A 12 5.56 0.88 -14.90
N LEU A 13 6.12 2.00 -15.36
CA LEU A 13 5.80 3.33 -14.83
C LEU A 13 4.33 3.69 -15.05
N LEU A 14 3.80 3.42 -16.26
CA LEU A 14 2.39 3.63 -16.56
C LEU A 14 1.49 2.81 -15.64
N VAL A 15 1.78 1.51 -15.49
CA VAL A 15 1.01 0.63 -14.62
C VAL A 15 1.13 1.06 -13.16
N TRP A 16 2.34 1.33 -12.68
CA TRP A 16 2.60 1.71 -11.29
C TRP A 16 1.89 3.00 -10.90
N VAL A 17 1.94 4.03 -11.74
CA VAL A 17 1.28 5.32 -11.48
C VAL A 17 -0.23 5.24 -11.70
N ALA A 18 -0.70 4.53 -12.74
CA ALA A 18 -2.13 4.49 -13.07
C ALA A 18 -2.94 3.54 -12.18
N LEU A 19 -2.34 2.47 -11.65
CA LEU A 19 -3.08 1.45 -10.92
C LEU A 19 -3.73 2.00 -9.64
N GLU A 20 -3.05 2.89 -8.92
CA GLU A 20 -3.60 3.49 -7.69
C GLU A 20 -4.88 4.31 -7.92
N PRO A 21 -4.90 5.33 -8.81
CA PRO A 21 -6.12 6.08 -9.11
C PRO A 21 -7.19 5.21 -9.78
N LEU A 22 -6.81 4.26 -10.64
CA LEU A 22 -7.76 3.32 -11.25
C LEU A 22 -8.52 2.51 -10.19
N MET A 23 -7.81 1.94 -9.24
CA MET A 23 -8.44 1.14 -8.17
C MET A 23 -9.23 2.02 -7.19
N ALA A 24 -8.81 3.27 -6.98
CA ALA A 24 -9.61 4.24 -6.20
C ALA A 24 -10.94 4.63 -6.90
N MET A 25 -10.99 4.63 -8.23
CA MET A 25 -12.21 4.87 -9.02
C MET A 25 -13.14 3.65 -9.09
N GLY A 26 -12.77 2.54 -8.44
CA GLY A 26 -13.54 1.30 -8.39
C GLY A 26 -13.24 0.33 -9.53
N TRP A 27 -12.12 0.46 -10.24
CA TRP A 27 -11.68 -0.60 -11.16
C TRP A 27 -11.05 -1.77 -10.40
N PRO A 28 -11.27 -3.05 -10.77
CA PRO A 28 -12.08 -3.51 -11.91
C PRO A 28 -13.58 -3.69 -11.65
N ARG A 29 -14.04 -3.69 -10.39
CA ARG A 29 -15.47 -3.79 -10.04
C ARG A 29 -15.91 -2.62 -9.16
N ARG A 30 -16.70 -1.71 -9.73
CA ARG A 30 -17.16 -0.50 -9.02
C ARG A 30 -18.04 -0.79 -7.82
N ASN A 31 -18.88 -1.82 -7.91
CA ASN A 31 -19.88 -2.14 -6.87
C ASN A 31 -19.50 -3.30 -5.93
N ASP A 32 -18.48 -4.09 -6.29
CA ASP A 32 -18.05 -5.29 -5.55
C ASP A 32 -16.53 -5.27 -5.35
N SER A 33 -15.99 -4.12 -4.94
CA SER A 33 -14.58 -4.05 -4.53
C SER A 33 -14.50 -3.91 -3.02
N LEU A 34 -13.59 -4.70 -2.42
CA LEU A 34 -13.28 -4.66 -0.99
C LEU A 34 -13.08 -3.23 -0.48
N SER A 35 -12.45 -2.37 -1.29
CA SER A 35 -12.17 -0.98 -0.93
C SER A 35 -13.42 -0.12 -0.78
N VAL A 36 -14.44 -0.33 -1.61
CA VAL A 36 -15.73 0.39 -1.52
C VAL A 36 -16.55 -0.13 -0.35
N ASP A 37 -16.62 -1.44 -0.16
CA ASP A 37 -17.38 -2.04 0.95
C ASP A 37 -16.84 -1.64 2.32
N MET A 38 -15.51 -1.57 2.43
CA MET A 38 -14.86 -1.15 3.67
C MET A 38 -15.19 0.28 4.09
N VAL A 39 -15.57 1.17 3.16
CA VAL A 39 -16.02 2.53 3.50
C VAL A 39 -17.27 2.48 4.38
N ARG A 40 -18.24 1.63 4.02
CA ARG A 40 -19.49 1.46 4.78
C ARG A 40 -19.26 0.79 6.13
N ILE A 41 -18.45 -0.26 6.16
CA ILE A 41 -18.11 -0.96 7.40
C ILE A 41 -17.39 -0.02 8.37
N ARG A 42 -16.48 0.82 7.89
CA ARG A 42 -15.79 1.81 8.74
C ARG A 42 -16.74 2.90 9.21
N ALA A 43 -17.71 3.32 8.40
CA ALA A 43 -18.74 4.26 8.84
C ALA A 43 -19.61 3.65 9.96
N ALA A 44 -20.03 2.39 9.80
CA ALA A 44 -20.73 1.66 10.86
C ALA A 44 -19.86 1.52 12.12
N TRP A 45 -18.57 1.25 11.96
CA TRP A 45 -17.64 1.21 13.08
C TRP A 45 -17.54 2.56 13.80
N MET A 46 -17.39 3.68 13.09
CA MET A 46 -17.35 5.01 13.70
C MET A 46 -18.67 5.37 14.40
N ARG A 47 -19.81 4.92 13.87
CA ARG A 47 -21.10 5.07 14.55
C ARG A 47 -21.10 4.33 15.89
N GLU A 48 -20.63 3.08 15.90
CA GLU A 48 -20.55 2.26 17.11
C GLU A 48 -19.55 2.78 18.14
N VAL A 49 -18.43 3.38 17.70
CA VAL A 49 -17.48 4.09 18.58
C VAL A 49 -18.20 5.18 19.38
N LEU A 50 -19.13 5.90 18.74
CA LEU A 50 -19.89 6.95 19.40
C LEU A 50 -20.98 6.38 20.30
N THR A 51 -21.66 5.30 19.92
CA THR A 51 -22.87 4.79 20.61
C THR A 51 -22.63 3.71 21.66
N ARG A 52 -21.41 3.22 21.87
CA ARG A 52 -21.10 2.19 22.89
C ARG A 52 -20.64 2.82 24.21
N ASP A 53 -21.02 2.19 25.34
CA ASP A 53 -20.90 2.79 26.68
C ASP A 53 -19.48 2.89 27.24
N ASN A 54 -18.52 2.06 26.79
CA ASN A 54 -17.26 1.95 27.53
C ASN A 54 -16.03 1.48 26.73
N ASN A 55 -16.05 1.49 25.39
CA ASN A 55 -15.06 0.75 24.60
C ASN A 55 -14.19 1.54 23.61
N PHE A 56 -14.19 2.88 23.66
CA PHE A 56 -13.33 3.67 22.78
C PHE A 56 -11.83 3.35 22.98
N ILE A 57 -11.44 2.87 24.18
CA ILE A 57 -10.08 2.41 24.48
C ILE A 57 -9.72 1.19 23.61
N GLY A 58 -10.66 0.27 23.38
CA GLY A 58 -10.46 -0.89 22.51
C GLY A 58 -10.29 -0.47 21.04
N ASP A 59 -11.13 0.46 20.58
CA ASP A 59 -11.03 0.99 19.21
C ASP A 59 -9.72 1.77 19.00
N ALA A 60 -9.31 2.55 20.00
CA ALA A 60 -8.02 3.23 20.02
C ALA A 60 -6.84 2.24 20.00
N ALA A 61 -6.94 1.12 20.72
CA ALA A 61 -5.94 0.06 20.68
C ALA A 61 -5.83 -0.60 19.29
N ILE A 62 -6.96 -0.86 18.60
CA ILE A 62 -6.97 -1.40 17.23
C ILE A 62 -6.27 -0.44 16.26
N LEU A 63 -6.57 0.86 16.35
CA LEU A 63 -5.89 1.89 15.56
C LEU A 63 -4.40 1.99 15.92
N GLY A 64 -4.05 1.86 17.21
CA GLY A 64 -2.67 1.81 17.70
C GLY A 64 -1.88 0.63 17.12
N HIS A 65 -2.47 -0.57 17.06
CA HIS A 65 -1.85 -1.71 16.37
C HIS A 65 -1.63 -1.45 14.88
N THR A 66 -2.54 -0.72 14.24
CA THR A 66 -2.38 -0.31 12.84
C THR A 66 -1.23 0.68 12.65
N ILE A 67 -1.07 1.66 13.56
CA ILE A 67 0.07 2.59 13.59
C ILE A 67 1.39 1.82 13.76
N ASN A 68 1.46 0.88 14.70
CA ASN A 68 2.65 0.06 14.94
C ASN A 68 3.01 -0.76 13.69
N SER A 69 2.01 -1.36 13.03
CA SER A 69 2.20 -2.10 11.79
C SER A 69 2.74 -1.20 10.67
N ALA A 70 2.16 -0.01 10.49
CA ALA A 70 2.62 0.97 9.51
C ALA A 70 4.06 1.42 9.77
N SER A 71 4.39 1.63 11.04
CA SER A 71 5.74 2.03 11.47
C SER A 71 6.76 0.91 11.24
N PHE A 72 6.39 -0.35 11.46
CA PHE A 72 7.23 -1.52 11.18
C PHE A 72 7.52 -1.67 9.68
N PHE A 73 6.51 -1.53 8.81
CA PHE A 73 6.74 -1.51 7.37
C PHE A 73 7.59 -0.30 6.93
N GLY A 74 7.35 0.87 7.53
CA GLY A 74 8.16 2.07 7.30
C GLY A 74 9.63 1.86 7.64
N SER A 75 9.95 1.26 8.79
CA SER A 75 11.34 0.98 9.17
C SER A 75 11.99 -0.06 8.25
N ALA A 76 11.25 -1.10 7.84
CA ALA A 76 11.73 -2.07 6.85
C ALA A 76 12.10 -1.39 5.52
N ASN A 77 11.29 -0.42 5.05
CA ASN A 77 11.63 0.37 3.86
C ASN A 77 12.93 1.16 4.03
N LEU A 78 13.11 1.83 5.16
CA LEU A 78 14.33 2.58 5.44
C LEU A 78 15.57 1.68 5.42
N ILE A 79 15.50 0.51 6.06
CA ILE A 79 16.61 -0.45 6.08
C ILE A 79 16.98 -0.88 4.66
N VAL A 80 15.99 -1.24 3.83
CA VAL A 80 16.24 -1.67 2.45
C VAL A 80 16.77 -0.52 1.59
N ILE A 81 16.23 0.69 1.73
CA ILE A 81 16.73 1.89 1.02
C ILE A 81 18.19 2.15 1.38
N VAL A 82 18.54 2.10 2.67
CA VAL A 82 19.93 2.26 3.13
C VAL A 82 20.82 1.15 2.58
N GLY A 83 20.39 -0.11 2.63
CA GLY A 83 21.13 -1.25 2.07
C GLY A 83 21.37 -1.14 0.56
N LEU A 84 20.38 -0.64 -0.18
CA LEU A 84 20.49 -0.41 -1.62
C LEU A 84 21.31 0.83 -1.98
N SER A 85 21.36 1.84 -1.11
CA SER A 85 22.09 3.09 -1.38
C SER A 85 23.58 2.88 -1.63
N GLY A 86 24.21 1.91 -0.96
CA GLY A 86 25.61 1.55 -1.20
C GLY A 86 25.86 1.07 -2.63
N ALA A 87 24.91 0.35 -3.22
CA ALA A 87 25.00 -0.15 -4.60
C ALA A 87 25.00 0.98 -5.65
N LEU A 88 24.59 2.21 -5.29
CA LEU A 88 24.65 3.37 -6.19
C LEU A 88 26.08 3.88 -6.40
N PHE A 89 26.97 3.67 -5.42
CA PHE A 89 28.35 4.18 -5.46
C PHE A 89 29.38 3.13 -5.87
N MET A 90 28.94 1.89 -6.12
CA MET A 90 29.80 0.77 -6.48
C MET A 90 29.65 0.42 -7.96
N GLU A 91 30.74 -0.03 -8.58
CA GLU A 91 30.64 -0.67 -9.89
C GLU A 91 30.00 -2.05 -9.76
N PRO A 92 29.03 -2.41 -10.63
CA PRO A 92 28.42 -3.72 -10.59
C PRO A 92 29.45 -4.80 -10.95
N ASN A 93 29.72 -5.69 -9.99
CA ASN A 93 30.58 -6.84 -10.21
C ASN A 93 29.74 -8.00 -10.79
N TYR A 94 29.80 -8.17 -12.11
CA TYR A 94 29.07 -9.21 -12.85
C TYR A 94 29.66 -10.62 -12.73
N GLY A 95 30.63 -10.82 -11.85
CA GLY A 95 31.11 -12.14 -11.46
C GLY A 95 32.50 -12.45 -12.00
N SER A 96 33.47 -12.36 -11.10
CA SER A 96 34.42 -13.45 -10.88
C SER A 96 33.96 -14.42 -9.77
N GLY A 97 32.83 -14.17 -9.08
CA GLY A 97 32.32 -14.97 -7.95
C GLY A 97 30.98 -15.66 -8.27
N GLY A 98 30.97 -16.99 -8.29
CA GLY A 98 29.86 -17.86 -8.72
C GLY A 98 28.57 -17.84 -7.88
N GLY A 99 27.86 -16.72 -7.84
CA GLY A 99 26.49 -16.63 -7.32
C GLY A 99 25.44 -17.12 -8.32
N LEU A 100 24.43 -17.88 -7.88
CA LEU A 100 23.35 -18.42 -8.73
C LEU A 100 22.63 -17.36 -9.56
N ILE A 101 22.46 -16.16 -9.01
CA ILE A 101 21.77 -15.03 -9.68
C ILE A 101 22.68 -14.36 -10.72
N ALA A 102 24.01 -14.40 -10.55
CA ALA A 102 24.96 -13.80 -11.49
C ALA A 102 24.87 -14.45 -12.89
N LEU A 103 24.49 -15.73 -12.97
CA LEU A 103 24.24 -16.46 -14.22
C LEU A 103 23.08 -15.88 -15.03
N PHE A 104 22.12 -15.23 -14.37
CA PHE A 104 20.94 -14.65 -14.99
C PHE A 104 20.95 -13.12 -14.99
N ALA A 105 21.98 -12.50 -14.41
CA ALA A 105 22.08 -11.05 -14.31
C ALA A 105 22.43 -10.45 -15.68
N ALA A 106 21.66 -9.45 -16.11
CA ALA A 106 21.99 -8.70 -17.32
C ALA A 106 23.33 -7.96 -17.14
N GLN A 107 24.26 -8.13 -18.08
CA GLN A 107 25.55 -7.42 -18.09
C GLN A 107 25.35 -6.01 -18.64
N ASP A 108 25.00 -5.10 -17.74
CA ASP A 108 24.66 -3.73 -18.08
C ASP A 108 25.80 -2.74 -17.75
N PRO A 109 25.86 -1.58 -18.40
CA PRO A 109 26.71 -0.50 -17.93
C PRO A 109 26.34 -0.05 -16.52
N ALA A 110 27.31 0.42 -15.74
CA ALA A 110 27.13 0.85 -14.35
C ALA A 110 25.96 1.84 -14.15
N TRP A 111 25.82 2.82 -15.05
CA TRP A 111 24.74 3.80 -14.99
C TRP A 111 23.35 3.16 -15.11
N PHE A 112 23.20 2.10 -15.91
CA PHE A 112 21.91 1.44 -16.10
C PHE A 112 21.58 0.53 -14.92
N PHE A 113 22.58 -0.13 -14.35
CA PHE A 113 22.45 -0.84 -13.07
C PHE A 113 21.96 0.12 -11.96
N GLN A 114 22.57 1.30 -11.84
CA GLN A 114 22.14 2.34 -10.90
C GLN A 114 20.69 2.77 -11.15
N CYS A 115 20.25 2.91 -12.40
CA CYS A 115 18.84 3.18 -12.71
C CYS A 115 17.89 2.08 -12.19
N LYS A 116 18.27 0.79 -12.28
CA LYS A 116 17.47 -0.32 -11.72
C LYS A 116 17.34 -0.20 -10.20
N VAL A 117 18.45 0.08 -9.51
CA VAL A 117 18.48 0.33 -8.06
C VAL A 117 17.59 1.52 -7.69
N LEU A 118 17.73 2.64 -8.41
CA LEU A 118 16.92 3.84 -8.19
C LEU A 118 15.42 3.59 -8.40
N LEU A 119 15.03 2.75 -9.36
CA LEU A 119 13.62 2.39 -9.56
C LEU A 119 13.06 1.64 -8.34
N ILE A 120 13.80 0.68 -7.80
CA ILE A 120 13.42 -0.05 -6.58
C ILE A 120 13.32 0.92 -5.41
N MET A 121 14.32 1.78 -5.21
CA MET A 121 14.30 2.80 -4.17
C MET A 121 13.13 3.76 -4.32
N ALA A 122 12.77 4.18 -5.53
CA ALA A 122 11.63 5.05 -5.79
C ALA A 122 10.30 4.39 -5.37
N THR A 123 10.12 3.10 -5.66
CA THR A 123 8.92 2.35 -5.23
C THR A 123 8.84 2.22 -3.70
N LEU A 124 9.97 1.97 -3.03
CA LEU A 124 10.05 1.90 -1.57
C LEU A 124 9.80 3.28 -0.93
N LEU A 125 10.36 4.34 -1.52
CA LEU A 125 10.20 5.70 -1.03
C LEU A 125 8.74 6.16 -1.14
N ARG A 126 8.05 5.82 -2.23
CA ARG A 126 6.61 6.04 -2.34
C ARG A 126 5.86 5.35 -1.22
N GLY A 127 6.10 4.06 -1.00
CA GLY A 127 5.45 3.31 0.08
C GLY A 127 5.76 3.86 1.47
N LEU A 128 7.01 4.25 1.72
CA LEU A 128 7.45 4.88 2.96
C LEU A 128 6.67 6.18 3.23
N SER A 129 6.55 7.06 2.22
CA SER A 129 5.77 8.29 2.33
C SER A 129 4.31 8.01 2.68
N ASP A 130 3.71 7.01 2.04
CA ASP A 130 2.31 6.62 2.28
C ASP A 130 2.12 6.03 3.69
N PHE A 131 3.09 5.29 4.22
CA PHE A 131 3.07 4.82 5.62
C PHE A 131 3.19 5.97 6.62
N ILE A 132 4.10 6.93 6.39
CA ILE A 132 4.23 8.13 7.24
C ILE A 132 2.91 8.90 7.26
N TRP A 133 2.31 9.10 6.08
CA TRP A 133 1.04 9.79 5.94
C TRP A 133 -0.09 9.03 6.64
N ALA A 134 -0.16 7.71 6.50
CA ALA A 134 -1.13 6.87 7.18
C ALA A 134 -1.03 7.00 8.70
N VAL A 135 0.18 6.90 9.28
CA VAL A 135 0.39 7.06 10.74
C VAL A 135 -0.11 8.41 11.22
N ARG A 136 0.19 9.48 10.49
CA ARG A 136 -0.26 10.84 10.83
C ARG A 136 -1.78 10.95 10.80
N GLN A 137 -2.43 10.43 9.76
CA GLN A 137 -3.88 10.46 9.62
C GLN A 137 -4.59 9.59 10.68
N ILE A 138 -4.03 8.42 11.05
CA ILE A 138 -4.61 7.59 12.12
C ILE A 138 -4.50 8.32 13.47
N ASN A 139 -3.39 9.01 13.76
CA ASN A 139 -3.27 9.83 14.97
C ASN A 139 -4.30 10.96 15.01
N TYR A 140 -4.62 11.57 13.85
CA TYR A 140 -5.72 12.55 13.77
C TYR A 140 -7.08 11.93 14.05
N CYS A 141 -7.33 10.72 13.54
CA CYS A 141 -8.55 9.98 13.84
C CYS A 141 -8.65 9.65 15.35
N LEU A 142 -7.55 9.22 15.98
CA LEU A 142 -7.49 8.95 17.42
C LEU A 142 -7.80 10.19 18.25
N ALA A 143 -7.20 11.34 17.91
CA ALA A 143 -7.50 12.60 18.58
C ALA A 143 -8.96 13.01 18.41
N ALA A 144 -9.52 12.83 17.21
CA ALA A 144 -10.93 13.12 16.95
C ALA A 144 -11.89 12.19 17.71
N ILE A 145 -11.56 10.90 17.84
CA ILE A 145 -12.30 9.95 18.70
C ILE A 145 -12.22 10.38 20.16
N GLY A 146 -11.03 10.75 20.65
CA GLY A 146 -10.83 11.21 22.02
C GLY A 146 -11.51 12.54 22.35
N ALA A 147 -11.77 13.37 21.33
CA ALA A 147 -12.53 14.62 21.45
C ALA A 147 -14.03 14.45 21.22
N SER A 148 -14.52 13.22 21.01
CA SER A 148 -15.94 12.98 20.80
C SER A 148 -16.76 13.30 22.07
N PRO A 149 -17.94 13.93 21.93
CA PRO A 149 -18.74 14.39 23.06
C PRO A 149 -19.26 13.22 23.89
N SER A 150 -19.38 13.47 25.20
CA SER A 150 -19.94 12.53 26.17
C SER A 150 -21.37 12.13 25.79
N ARG A 151 -21.82 10.95 26.23
CA ARG A 151 -23.15 10.43 25.87
C ARG A 151 -24.31 11.30 26.41
N ASP A 152 -24.08 12.00 27.51
CA ASP A 152 -25.05 12.86 28.18
C ASP A 152 -25.30 14.18 27.45
N GLU A 153 -24.47 14.52 26.46
CA GLU A 153 -24.65 15.68 25.60
C GLU A 153 -25.50 15.31 24.38
N ASP A 154 -26.47 16.16 24.03
CA ASP A 154 -27.20 16.04 22.78
C ASP A 154 -26.22 16.19 21.61
N ARG A 155 -25.97 15.09 20.91
CA ARG A 155 -24.92 15.00 19.88
C ARG A 155 -25.45 14.46 18.58
N ASP A 156 -25.10 15.14 17.50
CA ASP A 156 -25.39 14.71 16.14
C ASP A 156 -24.46 13.55 15.75
N ILE A 157 -24.89 12.34 16.10
CA ILE A 157 -24.17 11.09 15.81
C ILE A 157 -23.87 10.96 14.31
N VAL A 158 -24.76 11.42 13.44
CA VAL A 158 -24.59 11.29 11.98
C VAL A 158 -23.46 12.18 11.51
N SER A 159 -23.45 13.45 11.91
CA SER A 159 -22.39 14.39 11.56
C SER A 159 -21.03 13.96 12.10
N TRP A 160 -20.97 13.49 13.35
CA TRP A 160 -19.72 12.96 13.93
C TRP A 160 -19.23 11.70 13.22
N THR A 161 -20.13 10.76 12.91
CA THR A 161 -19.79 9.53 12.16
C THR A 161 -19.18 9.89 10.81
N ASN A 162 -19.79 10.82 10.07
CA ASN A 162 -19.30 11.28 8.78
C ASN A 162 -17.92 11.94 8.90
N ALA A 163 -17.72 12.81 9.89
CA ALA A 163 -16.45 13.49 10.11
C ALA A 163 -15.31 12.50 10.45
N LEU A 164 -15.55 11.58 11.39
CA LEU A 164 -14.57 10.56 11.76
C LEU A 164 -14.22 9.66 10.57
N THR A 165 -15.23 9.25 9.81
CA THR A 165 -15.06 8.41 8.62
C THR A 165 -14.25 9.10 7.52
N LEU A 166 -14.41 10.43 7.37
CA LEU A 166 -13.66 11.24 6.41
C LEU A 166 -12.16 11.32 6.75
N VAL A 167 -11.79 11.15 8.02
CA VAL A 167 -10.39 11.08 8.46
C VAL A 167 -9.85 9.65 8.36
N LEU A 168 -10.63 8.66 8.83
CA LEU A 168 -10.19 7.27 8.91
C LEU A 168 -9.99 6.61 7.53
N ASN A 169 -10.91 6.83 6.59
CA ASN A 169 -10.86 6.16 5.29
C ASN A 169 -9.61 6.51 4.48
N PRO A 170 -9.21 7.79 4.33
CA PRO A 170 -7.94 8.15 3.72
C PRO A 170 -6.75 7.51 4.45
N ALA A 171 -6.77 7.47 5.78
CA ALA A 171 -5.67 6.88 6.57
C ALA A 171 -5.42 5.41 6.23
N LEU A 172 -6.48 4.59 6.24
CA LEU A 172 -6.40 3.17 5.93
C LEU A 172 -6.19 2.91 4.42
N ARG A 173 -6.60 3.85 3.56
CA ARG A 173 -6.23 3.82 2.14
C ARG A 173 -4.73 4.04 1.96
N SER A 174 -4.15 5.07 2.57
CA SER A 174 -2.71 5.36 2.52
C SER A 174 -1.90 4.15 3.00
N PHE A 175 -2.31 3.52 4.11
CA PHE A 175 -1.71 2.27 4.58
C PHE A 175 -1.73 1.16 3.51
N SER A 176 -2.88 0.97 2.85
CA SER A 176 -3.05 -0.04 1.80
C SER A 176 -2.19 0.25 0.56
N VAL A 177 -2.01 1.53 0.21
CA VAL A 177 -1.13 1.98 -0.88
C VAL A 177 0.33 1.71 -0.51
N GLY A 178 0.74 1.99 0.73
CA GLY A 178 2.06 1.64 1.25
C GLY A 178 2.36 0.14 1.11
N VAL A 179 1.43 -0.72 1.51
CA VAL A 179 1.59 -2.18 1.35
C VAL A 179 1.67 -2.59 -0.13
N ARG A 180 0.93 -1.91 -1.00
CA ARG A 180 0.93 -2.19 -2.45
C ARG A 180 2.28 -1.88 -3.10
N SER A 181 3.02 -0.89 -2.61
CA SER A 181 4.30 -0.51 -3.20
C SER A 181 5.29 -1.69 -3.19
N TYR A 182 5.24 -2.58 -2.19
CA TYR A 182 6.10 -3.77 -2.14
C TYR A 182 5.92 -4.71 -3.33
N TYR A 183 4.71 -4.86 -3.87
CA TYR A 183 4.49 -5.68 -5.07
C TYR A 183 5.26 -5.10 -6.26
N PHE A 184 5.23 -3.78 -6.40
CA PHE A 184 5.96 -3.08 -7.44
C PHE A 184 7.47 -3.05 -7.18
N THR A 185 7.92 -2.98 -5.93
CA THR A 185 9.32 -3.11 -5.55
C THR A 185 9.86 -4.49 -5.93
N VAL A 186 9.13 -5.55 -5.62
CA VAL A 186 9.49 -6.92 -6.00
C VAL A 186 9.50 -7.04 -7.52
N ALA A 187 8.48 -6.56 -8.22
CA ALA A 187 8.47 -6.57 -9.69
C ALA A 187 9.68 -5.83 -10.29
N ALA A 188 10.02 -4.65 -9.76
CA ALA A 188 11.20 -3.89 -10.19
C ALA A 188 12.52 -4.65 -9.95
N ALA A 189 12.61 -5.47 -8.89
CA ALA A 189 13.78 -6.31 -8.64
C ALA A 189 14.00 -7.38 -9.73
N PHE A 190 12.95 -7.89 -10.36
CA PHE A 190 13.09 -8.84 -11.49
C PHE A 190 13.75 -8.21 -12.73
N TRP A 191 13.87 -6.88 -12.78
CA TRP A 191 14.57 -6.20 -13.86
C TRP A 191 16.08 -6.47 -13.89
N PHE A 192 16.68 -6.91 -12.78
CA PHE A 192 18.06 -7.39 -12.78
C PHE A 192 18.27 -8.65 -13.64
N ILE A 193 17.22 -9.46 -13.83
CA ILE A 193 17.24 -10.68 -14.65
C ILE A 193 17.01 -10.35 -16.14
N GLY A 194 16.40 -9.21 -16.43
CA GLY A 194 16.16 -8.71 -17.78
C GLY A 194 14.76 -8.11 -17.96
N PRO A 195 14.44 -7.62 -19.17
CA PRO A 195 13.17 -6.94 -19.43
C PRO A 195 11.96 -7.89 -19.47
N ILE A 196 12.12 -9.14 -19.91
CA ILE A 196 11.01 -10.12 -19.95
C ILE A 196 10.56 -10.51 -18.53
N PRO A 197 11.45 -10.95 -17.62
CA PRO A 197 11.07 -11.22 -16.23
C PRO A 197 10.44 -10.02 -15.54
N PHE A 198 10.92 -8.81 -15.85
CA PHE A 198 10.36 -7.57 -15.31
C PHE A 198 8.91 -7.33 -15.74
N ILE A 199 8.61 -7.45 -17.04
CA ILE A 199 7.25 -7.32 -17.55
C ILE A 199 6.34 -8.39 -16.93
N VAL A 200 6.78 -9.64 -16.90
CA VAL A 200 6.01 -10.75 -16.33
C VAL A 200 5.74 -10.52 -14.84
N ALA A 201 6.74 -10.12 -14.06
CA ALA A 201 6.58 -9.83 -12.63
C ALA A 201 5.62 -8.65 -12.40
N THR A 202 5.63 -7.65 -13.28
CA THR A 202 4.68 -6.52 -13.24
C THR A 202 3.25 -6.97 -13.48
N ILE A 203 3.02 -7.78 -14.53
CA ILE A 203 1.70 -8.34 -14.85
C ILE A 203 1.19 -9.22 -13.71
N LEU A 204 2.04 -10.10 -13.17
CA LEU A 204 1.69 -10.96 -12.04
C LEU A 204 1.35 -10.14 -10.79
N SER A 205 2.12 -9.09 -10.51
CA SER A 205 1.85 -8.20 -9.36
C SER A 205 0.47 -7.55 -9.48
N VAL A 206 0.14 -7.02 -10.67
CA VAL A 206 -1.19 -6.46 -10.95
C VAL A 206 -2.28 -7.53 -10.83
N GLY A 207 -2.07 -8.71 -11.41
CA GLY A 207 -3.03 -9.82 -11.36
C GLY A 207 -3.33 -10.27 -9.94
N VAL A 208 -2.30 -10.39 -9.09
CA VAL A 208 -2.46 -10.73 -7.67
C VAL A 208 -3.21 -9.64 -6.91
N LEU A 209 -2.91 -8.36 -7.16
CA LEU A 209 -3.61 -7.24 -6.51
C LEU A 209 -5.09 -7.23 -6.87
N ILE A 210 -5.40 -7.38 -8.14
CA ILE A 210 -6.76 -7.44 -8.67
C ILE A 210 -7.53 -8.62 -8.07
N TRP A 211 -6.91 -9.81 -8.05
CA TRP A 211 -7.51 -11.01 -7.46
C TRP A 211 -7.81 -10.83 -5.97
N ARG A 212 -6.84 -10.30 -5.20
CA ARG A 212 -7.00 -10.05 -3.76
C ARG A 212 -8.11 -9.06 -3.46
N GLN A 213 -8.27 -8.02 -4.27
CA GLN A 213 -9.28 -6.98 -4.03
C GLN A 213 -10.71 -7.35 -4.44
N SER A 214 -10.88 -8.24 -5.43
CA SER A 214 -12.19 -8.48 -6.06
C SER A 214 -12.70 -9.92 -5.96
N TRP A 215 -11.82 -10.90 -5.74
CA TRP A 215 -12.18 -12.33 -5.76
C TRP A 215 -11.69 -13.14 -4.56
N SER A 216 -11.02 -12.51 -3.60
CA SER A 216 -10.62 -13.19 -2.37
C SER A 216 -11.83 -13.56 -1.50
N ASP A 217 -11.69 -14.61 -0.69
CA ASP A 217 -12.73 -14.98 0.28
C ASP A 217 -12.95 -13.88 1.32
N ALA A 218 -11.92 -13.09 1.60
CA ALA A 218 -12.06 -11.87 2.40
C ALA A 218 -13.02 -10.86 1.76
N ALA A 219 -12.92 -10.62 0.44
CA ALA A 219 -13.86 -9.73 -0.27
C ALA A 219 -15.31 -10.25 -0.19
N LYS A 220 -15.52 -11.56 -0.32
CA LYS A 220 -16.85 -12.17 -0.14
C LYS A 220 -17.36 -12.00 1.30
N GLY A 221 -16.49 -12.20 2.30
CA GLY A 221 -16.83 -12.03 3.71
C GLY A 221 -17.21 -10.58 4.07
N ILE A 222 -16.45 -9.61 3.58
CA ILE A 222 -16.75 -8.18 3.73
C ILE A 222 -18.09 -7.83 3.06
N MET A 223 -18.36 -8.34 1.86
CA MET A 223 -19.65 -8.14 1.20
C MET A 223 -20.82 -8.74 2.01
N ALA A 224 -20.62 -9.90 2.65
CA ALA A 224 -21.62 -10.50 3.52
C ALA A 224 -21.87 -9.65 4.78
N ILE A 225 -20.80 -9.12 5.42
CA ILE A 225 -20.91 -8.22 6.57
C ILE A 225 -21.64 -6.92 6.18
N ARG A 226 -21.28 -6.33 5.03
CA ARG A 226 -21.95 -5.14 4.52
C ARG A 226 -23.46 -5.34 4.38
N ARG A 227 -23.90 -6.49 3.87
CA ARG A 227 -25.34 -6.83 3.75
C ARG A 227 -26.07 -6.98 5.09
N LEU A 228 -25.35 -7.20 6.19
CA LEU A 228 -25.93 -7.24 7.54
C LEU A 228 -26.03 -5.84 8.17
N LEU A 229 -25.29 -4.87 7.63
CA LEU A 229 -25.28 -3.48 8.11
C LEU A 229 -26.26 -2.57 7.35
N ASP A 230 -26.63 -2.95 6.12
CA ASP A 230 -27.70 -2.34 5.31
C ASP A 230 -29.07 -2.86 5.78
#